data_AF-A0A917UEA0-F1
#
_entry.id   AF-A0A917UEA0-F1
#
_cell.length_a   1.000
_cell.length_b   1.000
_cell.length_c   1.000
_cell.angle_alpha   90.00
_cell.angle_beta   90.00
_cell.angle_gamma   90.00
#
_symmetry.space_group_name_H-M   'P 1'
#
loop_
_entity.id
_entity.type
_entity.pdbx_description
1 polymer ?
#
loop_
_entity_poly.entity_id
_entity_poly.type
_entity_poly.pdbx_seq_one_letter_code
_entity_poly.pdbx_strand_id
1 'polypeptide(L)'
;MTTPADRAARGRAARKRAPRSAHACWLPSVDRPDPVAVLERQGRDRLPELLPVRYGRMAASPFAFLRGAAAVMAADLAAQPHTGLTVQLSGDAHLLNFGLYASPERSLLFDLNDFDETFPGPFEWDVKRLAASVAVAARENGHSDPQARACVLAAVAAYRNAMRRLAGLGNSPSGTNGSTPTACRPWPAPRAAGTGPRTTSPGPGAAPACTRSAGSPRRPADSAAS
;
A
#
# COMPACT_ATOMS: atom_id res chain seq x y z
N MET A 1 -6.58 -17.24 24.27
CA MET A 1 -6.93 -16.64 22.96
C MET A 1 -7.24 -15.16 23.18
N THR A 2 -6.73 -14.24 22.35
CA THR A 2 -7.07 -12.80 22.45
C THR A 2 -8.49 -12.53 21.97
N THR A 3 -9.30 -11.83 22.77
CA THR A 3 -10.68 -11.47 22.42
C THR A 3 -10.73 -10.37 21.35
N PRO A 4 -11.88 -10.15 20.67
CA PRO A 4 -12.07 -8.99 19.80
C PRO A 4 -11.79 -7.65 20.52
N ALA A 5 -12.16 -7.54 21.81
CA ALA A 5 -11.90 -6.37 22.63
C ALA A 5 -10.39 -6.14 22.85
N ASP A 6 -9.63 -7.20 23.12
CA ASP A 6 -8.17 -7.14 23.28
C ASP A 6 -7.48 -6.69 22.00
N ARG A 7 -7.91 -7.24 20.84
CA ARG A 7 -7.38 -6.84 19.52
C ARG A 7 -7.68 -5.36 19.24
N ALA A 8 -8.89 -4.90 19.55
CA ALA A 8 -9.25 -3.49 19.41
C ALA A 8 -8.44 -2.59 20.35
N ALA A 9 -8.18 -3.02 21.59
CA ALA A 9 -7.33 -2.31 22.54
C ALA A 9 -5.88 -2.23 22.05
N ARG A 10 -5.31 -3.34 21.54
CA ARG A 10 -3.97 -3.38 20.92
C ARG A 10 -3.86 -2.41 19.75
N GLY A 11 -4.88 -2.38 18.87
CA GLY A 11 -4.92 -1.44 17.74
C GLY A 11 -5.05 0.03 18.18
N ARG A 12 -5.75 0.32 19.28
CA ARG A 12 -5.78 1.67 19.88
C ARG A 12 -4.43 2.04 20.48
N ALA A 13 -3.78 1.11 21.19
CA ALA A 13 -2.48 1.32 21.82
C ALA A 13 -1.36 1.57 20.79
N ALA A 14 -1.43 0.96 19.61
CA ALA A 14 -0.47 1.17 18.52
C ALA A 14 -0.35 2.65 18.08
N ARG A 15 -1.38 3.47 18.33
CA ARG A 15 -1.36 4.92 18.05
C ARG A 15 -0.34 5.69 18.88
N LYS A 16 0.09 5.14 20.02
CA LYS A 16 1.18 5.71 20.83
C LYS A 16 2.54 5.58 20.12
N ARG A 17 2.71 4.54 19.31
CA ARG A 17 3.93 4.29 18.52
C ARG A 17 3.88 5.03 17.18
N ALA A 18 2.76 4.92 16.46
CA ALA A 18 2.55 5.57 15.18
C ALA A 18 1.17 6.26 15.20
N PRO A 19 1.10 7.57 15.52
CA PRO A 19 -0.15 8.30 15.42
C PRO A 19 -0.58 8.42 13.96
N ARG A 20 -1.88 8.52 13.70
CA ARG A 20 -2.41 8.52 12.31
C ARG A 20 -1.80 9.62 11.44
N SER A 21 -1.53 10.79 12.02
CA SER A 21 -0.90 11.92 11.34
C SER A 21 0.54 11.63 10.91
N ALA A 22 1.27 10.76 11.63
CA ALA A 22 2.64 10.39 11.25
C ALA A 22 2.72 9.61 9.94
N HIS A 23 1.60 9.05 9.46
CA HIS A 23 1.55 8.38 8.15
C HIS A 23 1.33 9.35 6.97
N ALA A 24 0.99 10.62 7.24
CA ALA A 24 0.67 11.59 6.19
C ALA A 24 1.91 12.15 5.49
N CYS A 25 3.03 12.18 6.21
CA CYS A 25 4.27 12.75 5.73
C CYS A 25 5.27 11.66 5.37
N TRP A 26 5.95 11.85 4.24
CA TRP A 26 7.11 11.06 3.87
C TRP A 26 8.25 12.00 3.52
N LEU A 27 9.40 11.75 4.13
CA LEU A 27 10.66 12.39 3.82
C LEU A 27 11.71 11.29 3.66
N PRO A 28 12.53 11.32 2.60
CA PRO A 28 13.64 10.40 2.43
C PRO A 28 14.52 10.34 3.67
N SER A 29 14.85 9.13 4.14
CA SER A 29 15.88 8.94 5.16
C SER A 29 17.21 9.51 4.66
N VAL A 30 18.05 9.98 5.58
CA VAL A 30 19.43 10.40 5.25
C VAL A 30 20.24 9.23 4.70
N ASP A 31 19.96 8.02 5.18
CA ASP A 31 20.60 6.78 4.75
C ASP A 31 19.75 6.03 3.71
N ARG A 32 18.85 6.73 2.99
CA ARG A 32 18.01 6.11 1.97
C ARG A 32 18.91 5.51 0.88
N PRO A 33 18.84 4.18 0.64
CA PRO A 33 19.61 3.57 -0.44
C PRO A 33 19.18 4.14 -1.79
N ASP A 34 20.12 4.22 -2.73
CA ASP A 34 19.78 4.53 -4.12
C ASP A 34 18.79 3.48 -4.66
N PRO A 35 17.61 3.90 -5.18
CA PRO A 35 16.64 2.99 -5.75
C PRO A 35 17.18 2.08 -6.84
N VAL A 36 18.10 2.56 -7.69
CA VAL A 36 18.69 1.73 -8.75
C VAL A 36 19.58 0.67 -8.15
N ALA A 37 20.46 1.02 -7.20
CA ALA A 37 21.26 0.06 -6.47
C ALA A 37 20.43 -1.01 -5.72
N VAL A 38 19.23 -0.68 -5.23
CA VAL A 38 18.30 -1.67 -4.64
C VAL A 38 17.86 -2.70 -5.70
N LEU A 39 17.48 -2.23 -6.89
CA LEU A 39 17.04 -3.09 -7.99
C LEU A 39 18.17 -3.95 -8.56
N GLU A 40 19.39 -3.41 -8.63
CA GLU A 40 20.58 -4.16 -9.05
C GLU A 40 20.94 -5.26 -8.06
N ARG A 41 20.86 -4.99 -6.74
CA ARG A 41 21.06 -6.03 -5.71
C ARG A 41 20.03 -7.16 -5.85
N GLN A 42 18.76 -6.84 -6.05
CA GLN A 42 17.72 -7.84 -6.32
C GLN A 42 17.91 -8.59 -7.66
N GLY A 43 18.67 -8.02 -8.59
CA GLY A 43 18.97 -8.62 -9.88
C GLY A 43 20.02 -9.73 -9.82
N ARG A 44 20.85 -9.77 -8.76
CA ARG A 44 21.95 -10.74 -8.63
C ARG A 44 21.51 -12.20 -8.56
N ASP A 45 20.33 -12.44 -7.99
CA ASP A 45 19.75 -13.77 -7.85
C ASP A 45 18.81 -14.14 -9.02
N ARG A 46 18.83 -13.36 -10.10
CA ARG A 46 17.96 -13.55 -11.28
C ARG A 46 18.78 -13.90 -12.51
N LEU A 47 18.12 -14.48 -13.50
CA LEU A 47 18.71 -14.79 -14.81
C LEU A 47 19.25 -13.49 -15.46
N PRO A 48 20.58 -13.35 -15.63
CA PRO A 48 21.19 -12.10 -16.11
C PRO A 48 20.66 -11.65 -17.47
N GLU A 49 20.38 -12.60 -18.36
CA GLU A 49 19.84 -12.36 -19.71
C GLU A 49 18.43 -11.74 -19.71
N LEU A 50 17.66 -11.90 -18.62
CA LEU A 50 16.32 -11.32 -18.47
C LEU A 50 16.33 -9.95 -17.77
N LEU A 51 17.44 -9.54 -17.14
CA LEU A 51 17.53 -8.26 -16.46
C LEU A 51 17.27 -7.06 -17.39
N PRO A 52 17.83 -6.99 -18.62
CA PRO A 52 17.53 -5.89 -19.54
C PRO A 52 16.04 -5.80 -19.89
N VAL A 53 15.36 -6.94 -20.06
CA VAL A 53 13.91 -6.98 -20.34
C VAL A 53 13.12 -6.46 -19.14
N ARG A 54 13.48 -6.87 -17.92
CA ARG A 54 12.88 -6.36 -16.69
C ARG A 54 13.03 -4.85 -16.59
N TYR A 55 14.25 -4.34 -16.72
CA TYR A 55 14.50 -2.90 -16.59
C TYR A 55 13.85 -2.10 -17.72
N GLY A 56 13.85 -2.62 -18.95
CA GLY A 56 13.12 -2.01 -20.07
C GLY A 56 11.62 -1.88 -19.80
N ARG A 57 10.99 -2.94 -19.25
CA ARG A 57 9.57 -2.89 -18.84
C ARG A 57 9.32 -1.91 -17.71
N MET A 58 10.20 -1.85 -16.71
CA MET A 58 10.09 -0.91 -15.58
C MET A 58 10.26 0.54 -16.02
N ALA A 59 11.15 0.81 -16.99
CA ALA A 59 11.41 2.16 -17.50
C ALA A 59 10.27 2.71 -18.38
N ALA A 60 9.31 1.87 -18.79
CA ALA A 60 8.24 2.27 -19.71
C ALA A 60 7.30 3.34 -19.12
N SER A 61 7.06 3.33 -17.81
CA SER A 61 6.22 4.33 -17.15
C SER A 61 6.45 4.40 -15.63
N PRO A 62 6.06 5.51 -14.96
CA PRO A 62 6.10 5.60 -13.50
C PRO A 62 5.33 4.48 -12.79
N PHE A 63 4.18 4.07 -13.31
CA PHE A 63 3.42 2.96 -12.76
C PHE A 63 4.13 1.62 -12.98
N ALA A 64 4.73 1.40 -14.15
CA ALA A 64 5.53 0.20 -14.40
C ALA A 64 6.75 0.10 -13.47
N PHE A 65 7.41 1.23 -13.20
CA PHE A 65 8.49 1.31 -12.21
C PHE A 65 7.98 0.95 -10.82
N LEU A 66 6.88 1.57 -10.36
CA LEU A 66 6.31 1.30 -9.04
C LEU A 66 6.02 -0.19 -8.84
N ARG A 67 5.43 -0.84 -9.84
CA ARG A 67 5.15 -2.28 -9.82
C ARG A 67 6.44 -3.09 -9.66
N GLY A 68 7.45 -2.85 -10.48
CA GLY A 68 8.69 -3.63 -10.45
C GLY A 68 9.67 -3.30 -9.31
N ALA A 69 9.36 -2.31 -8.47
CA ALA A 69 10.24 -1.75 -7.46
C ALA A 69 9.69 -1.88 -6.02
N ALA A 70 9.07 -3.00 -5.68
CA ALA A 70 8.54 -3.24 -4.33
C ALA A 70 9.59 -3.07 -3.22
N ALA A 71 10.79 -3.62 -3.42
CA ALA A 71 11.88 -3.49 -2.45
C ALA A 71 12.32 -2.04 -2.21
N VAL A 72 12.20 -1.15 -3.22
CA VAL A 72 12.52 0.28 -3.05
C VAL A 72 11.53 0.89 -2.06
N MET A 73 10.23 0.65 -2.25
CA MET A 73 9.20 1.17 -1.34
C MET A 73 9.29 0.52 0.04
N ALA A 74 9.60 -0.76 0.13
CA ALA A 74 9.82 -1.43 1.42
C ALA A 74 10.99 -0.80 2.19
N ALA A 75 12.11 -0.50 1.52
CA ALA A 75 13.23 0.22 2.12
C ALA A 75 12.82 1.64 2.57
N ASP A 76 12.02 2.34 1.78
CA ASP A 76 11.50 3.67 2.13
C ASP A 76 10.58 3.64 3.36
N LEU A 77 9.78 2.58 3.51
CA LEU A 77 8.84 2.42 4.62
C LEU A 77 9.51 1.87 5.89
N ALA A 78 10.60 1.12 5.77
CA ALA A 78 11.38 0.59 6.89
C ALA A 78 11.93 1.70 7.80
N ALA A 79 12.23 2.87 7.23
CA ALA A 79 12.70 4.04 7.98
C ALA A 79 11.59 4.90 8.61
N GLN A 80 10.31 4.56 8.39
CA GLN A 80 9.17 5.36 8.85
C GLN A 80 8.56 4.77 10.14
N PRO A 81 7.91 5.61 10.97
CA PRO A 81 7.10 5.11 12.08
C PRO A 81 6.04 4.12 11.59
N HIS A 82 6.00 2.96 12.23
CA HIS A 82 5.03 1.91 11.95
C HIS A 82 4.34 1.44 13.23
N THR A 83 3.14 0.88 13.09
CA THR A 83 2.25 0.47 14.17
C THR A 83 2.78 -0.71 14.97
N GLY A 84 3.64 -1.53 14.34
CA GLY A 84 4.10 -2.81 14.89
C GLY A 84 3.00 -3.89 14.89
N LEU A 85 1.91 -3.67 14.15
CA LEU A 85 0.89 -4.67 13.89
C LEU A 85 1.35 -5.53 12.70
N THR A 86 2.23 -6.48 13.01
CA THR A 86 2.79 -7.41 12.03
C THR A 86 1.75 -8.40 11.53
N VAL A 87 1.64 -8.53 10.22
CA VAL A 87 0.86 -9.53 9.49
C VAL A 87 1.75 -10.16 8.41
N GLN A 88 1.31 -11.25 7.81
CA GLN A 88 1.90 -11.70 6.56
C GLN A 88 1.46 -10.73 5.46
N LEU A 89 2.38 -9.92 4.96
CA LEU A 89 2.10 -8.99 3.86
C LEU A 89 2.06 -9.75 2.54
N SER A 90 1.30 -9.23 1.58
CA SER A 90 1.47 -9.57 0.16
C SER A 90 2.84 -9.12 -0.32
N GLY A 91 3.35 -7.97 0.17
CA GLY A 91 4.61 -7.39 -0.26
C GLY A 91 4.47 -6.55 -1.53
N ASP A 92 3.57 -6.97 -2.44
CA ASP A 92 3.31 -6.31 -3.72
C ASP A 92 1.86 -5.80 -3.92
N ALA A 93 1.24 -5.25 -2.88
CA ALA A 93 -0.14 -4.76 -2.98
C ALA A 93 -0.26 -3.51 -3.88
N HIS A 94 -0.62 -3.68 -5.16
CA HIS A 94 -0.85 -2.59 -6.12
C HIS A 94 -2.04 -2.87 -7.05
N LEU A 95 -2.61 -1.85 -7.72
CA LEU A 95 -3.83 -1.99 -8.57
C LEU A 95 -3.83 -3.18 -9.54
N LEU A 96 -2.74 -3.41 -10.28
CA LEU A 96 -2.65 -4.52 -11.24
C LEU A 96 -2.19 -5.86 -10.63
N ASN A 97 -2.04 -5.92 -9.31
CA ASN A 97 -1.88 -7.16 -8.56
C ASN A 97 -3.23 -7.63 -8.05
N PHE A 98 -4.32 -6.89 -8.29
CA PHE A 98 -5.67 -7.38 -8.07
C PHE A 98 -6.29 -7.80 -9.40
N GLY A 99 -6.84 -9.00 -9.43
CA GLY A 99 -7.45 -9.60 -10.62
C GLY A 99 -8.87 -10.08 -10.33
N LEU A 100 -9.63 -10.29 -11.41
CA LEU A 100 -10.90 -11.01 -11.35
C LEU A 100 -10.66 -12.45 -11.80
N TYR A 101 -11.00 -13.39 -10.94
CA TYR A 101 -10.85 -14.82 -11.14
C TYR A 101 -12.21 -15.49 -11.19
N ALA A 102 -12.42 -16.40 -12.15
CA ALA A 102 -13.60 -17.25 -12.13
C ALA A 102 -13.37 -18.37 -11.11
N SER A 103 -14.20 -18.43 -10.07
CA SER A 103 -14.28 -19.59 -9.19
C SER A 103 -14.93 -20.79 -9.90
N PRO A 104 -14.64 -22.03 -9.46
CA PRO A 104 -15.37 -23.23 -9.91
C PRO A 104 -16.90 -23.09 -9.78
N GLU A 105 -17.36 -22.28 -8.81
CA GLU A 105 -18.77 -21.96 -8.56
C GLU A 105 -19.33 -20.85 -9.47
N ARG A 106 -18.62 -20.50 -10.56
CA ARG A 106 -19.00 -19.45 -11.53
C ARG A 106 -19.19 -18.05 -10.92
N SER A 107 -18.55 -17.78 -9.79
CA SER A 107 -18.49 -16.45 -9.19
C SER A 107 -17.18 -15.76 -9.55
N LEU A 108 -17.22 -14.46 -9.85
CA LEU A 108 -16.02 -13.65 -10.01
C LEU A 108 -15.45 -13.29 -8.63
N LEU A 109 -14.27 -13.81 -8.32
CA LEU A 109 -13.49 -13.49 -7.14
C LEU A 109 -12.53 -12.35 -7.48
N PHE A 110 -12.46 -11.34 -6.61
CA PHE A 110 -11.44 -10.31 -6.71
C PHE A 110 -10.34 -10.68 -5.72
N ASP A 111 -9.16 -11.05 -6.21
CA ASP A 111 -8.05 -11.52 -5.37
C ASP A 111 -6.70 -10.95 -5.81
N LEU A 112 -5.70 -11.12 -4.96
CA LEU A 112 -4.31 -10.81 -5.26
C LEU A 112 -3.72 -11.87 -6.20
N ASN A 113 -2.94 -11.42 -7.18
CA ASN A 113 -2.48 -12.25 -8.28
C ASN A 113 -1.17 -12.98 -7.98
N ASP A 114 -0.33 -12.46 -7.09
CA ASP A 114 0.95 -13.06 -6.73
C ASP A 114 1.32 -12.84 -5.24
N PHE A 115 2.02 -13.83 -4.68
CA PHE A 115 2.49 -13.92 -3.30
C PHE A 115 4.00 -14.21 -3.21
N ASP A 116 4.74 -14.06 -4.31
CA ASP A 116 6.19 -14.25 -4.41
C ASP A 116 7.00 -13.25 -3.55
N GLU A 117 6.43 -12.09 -3.20
CA GLU A 117 7.07 -11.06 -2.38
C GLU A 117 6.60 -11.03 -0.91
N THR A 118 5.93 -12.08 -0.44
CA THR A 118 5.34 -12.07 0.91
C THR A 118 6.38 -11.95 2.02
N PHE A 119 6.12 -11.08 2.99
CA PHE A 119 7.03 -10.83 4.11
C PHE A 119 6.27 -10.49 5.41
N PRO A 120 6.70 -10.97 6.60
CA PRO A 120 6.12 -10.54 7.87
C PRO A 120 6.41 -9.05 8.12
N GLY A 121 5.40 -8.20 8.08
CA GLY A 121 5.59 -6.75 8.26
C GLY A 121 4.35 -6.00 8.72
N PRO A 122 4.49 -4.69 9.03
CA PRO A 122 3.37 -3.86 9.46
C PRO A 122 2.31 -3.76 8.35
N PHE A 123 1.06 -4.09 8.66
CA PHE A 123 -0.04 -4.14 7.66
C PHE A 123 -0.18 -2.85 6.83
N GLU A 124 0.19 -1.70 7.39
CA GLU A 124 0.08 -0.43 6.69
C GLU A 124 1.03 -0.30 5.48
N TRP A 125 2.02 -1.19 5.33
CA TRP A 125 2.92 -1.18 4.17
C TRP A 125 2.18 -1.54 2.89
N ASP A 126 1.40 -2.62 2.89
CA ASP A 126 0.55 -3.01 1.75
C ASP A 126 -0.49 -1.91 1.44
N VAL A 127 -1.10 -1.31 2.48
CA VAL A 127 -2.09 -0.23 2.29
C VAL A 127 -1.44 1.01 1.66
N LYS A 128 -0.22 1.36 2.09
CA LYS A 128 0.52 2.49 1.51
C LYS A 128 0.95 2.19 0.07
N ARG A 129 1.38 0.96 -0.23
CA ARG A 129 1.73 0.54 -1.59
C ARG A 129 0.53 0.61 -2.52
N LEU A 130 -0.62 0.13 -2.05
CA LEU A 130 -1.88 0.23 -2.80
C LEU A 130 -2.24 1.70 -3.04
N ALA A 131 -2.22 2.54 -2.01
CA ALA A 131 -2.50 3.97 -2.13
C ALA A 131 -1.55 4.68 -3.10
N ALA A 132 -0.25 4.40 -3.04
CA ALA A 132 0.73 4.93 -3.97
C ALA A 132 0.43 4.49 -5.42
N SER A 133 0.06 3.22 -5.62
CA SER A 133 -0.29 2.70 -6.94
C SER A 133 -1.50 3.41 -7.55
N VAL A 134 -2.53 3.70 -6.76
CA VAL A 134 -3.69 4.47 -7.20
C VAL A 134 -3.30 5.89 -7.59
N ALA A 135 -2.45 6.56 -6.77
CA ALA A 135 -2.00 7.91 -7.07
C ALA A 135 -1.16 7.99 -8.35
N VAL A 136 -0.22 7.07 -8.52
CA VAL A 136 0.67 7.01 -9.70
C VAL A 136 -0.14 6.67 -10.95
N ALA A 137 -1.02 5.65 -10.89
CA ALA A 137 -1.89 5.30 -12.01
C ALA A 137 -2.80 6.46 -12.41
N ALA A 138 -3.40 7.16 -11.45
CA ALA A 138 -4.28 8.28 -11.77
C ALA A 138 -3.53 9.39 -12.51
N ARG A 139 -2.33 9.75 -12.05
CA ARG A 139 -1.47 10.75 -12.70
C ARG A 139 -1.03 10.33 -14.10
N GLU A 140 -0.64 9.06 -14.26
CA GLU A 140 -0.26 8.50 -15.56
C GLU A 140 -1.42 8.52 -16.57
N ASN A 141 -2.66 8.39 -16.09
CA ASN A 141 -3.88 8.51 -16.91
C ASN A 141 -4.36 9.98 -17.07
N GLY A 142 -3.55 10.97 -16.72
CA GLY A 142 -3.86 12.40 -16.93
C GLY A 142 -4.85 13.00 -15.93
N HIS A 143 -5.14 12.33 -14.81
CA HIS A 143 -5.98 12.91 -13.76
C HIS A 143 -5.21 13.96 -12.95
N SER A 144 -5.93 15.00 -12.54
CA SER A 144 -5.41 16.05 -11.66
C SER A 144 -5.14 15.53 -10.24
N ASP A 145 -4.28 16.21 -9.49
CA ASP A 145 -3.97 15.86 -8.10
C ASP A 145 -5.21 15.74 -7.18
N PRO A 146 -6.23 16.63 -7.27
CA PRO A 146 -7.48 16.44 -6.52
C PRO A 146 -8.23 15.16 -6.89
N GLN A 147 -8.26 14.78 -8.18
CA GLN A 147 -8.90 13.54 -8.64
C GLN A 147 -8.13 12.32 -8.16
N ALA A 148 -6.80 12.32 -8.30
CA ALA A 148 -5.94 11.26 -7.78
C ALA A 148 -6.13 11.09 -6.26
N ARG A 149 -6.18 12.19 -5.50
CA ARG A 149 -6.46 12.17 -4.06
C ARG A 149 -7.82 11.55 -3.76
N ALA A 150 -8.87 11.89 -4.51
CA ALA A 150 -10.20 11.32 -4.32
C ALA A 150 -10.19 9.80 -4.55
N CYS A 151 -9.50 9.31 -5.60
CA CYS A 151 -9.33 7.89 -5.87
C CYS A 151 -8.60 7.17 -4.73
N VAL A 152 -7.51 7.73 -4.22
CA VAL A 152 -6.75 7.18 -3.09
C VAL A 152 -7.62 7.10 -1.83
N LEU A 153 -8.35 8.17 -1.50
CA LEU A 153 -9.23 8.19 -0.33
C LEU A 153 -10.34 7.15 -0.45
N ALA A 154 -10.92 6.98 -1.63
CA ALA A 154 -11.92 5.95 -1.88
C ALA A 154 -11.35 4.53 -1.69
N ALA A 155 -10.16 4.25 -2.24
CA ALA A 155 -9.50 2.95 -2.11
C ALA A 155 -9.18 2.61 -0.64
N VAL A 156 -8.58 3.54 0.12
CA VAL A 156 -8.24 3.33 1.53
C VAL A 156 -9.50 3.25 2.40
N ALA A 157 -10.56 4.00 2.07
CA ALA A 157 -11.85 3.89 2.75
C ALA A 157 -12.50 2.52 2.53
N ALA A 158 -12.43 1.99 1.31
CA ALA A 158 -12.91 0.65 0.98
C ALA A 158 -12.16 -0.42 1.78
N TYR A 159 -10.82 -0.37 1.80
CA TYR A 159 -9.99 -1.26 2.62
C TYR A 159 -10.41 -1.23 4.10
N ARG A 160 -10.50 -0.03 4.69
CA ARG A 160 -10.91 0.15 6.09
C ARG A 160 -12.29 -0.43 6.37
N ASN A 161 -13.25 -0.21 5.48
CA ASN A 161 -14.61 -0.70 5.65
C ASN A 161 -14.69 -2.23 5.52
N ALA A 162 -13.94 -2.81 4.57
CA ALA A 162 -13.82 -4.26 4.43
C ALA A 162 -13.22 -4.91 5.69
N MET A 163 -12.12 -4.36 6.21
CA MET A 163 -11.50 -4.85 7.45
C MET A 163 -12.43 -4.77 8.66
N ARG A 164 -13.23 -3.70 8.78
CA ARG A 164 -14.25 -3.58 9.83
C ARG A 164 -15.32 -4.66 9.72
N ARG A 165 -15.81 -4.91 8.50
CA ARG A 165 -16.80 -5.96 8.23
C ARG A 165 -16.23 -7.32 8.62
N LEU A 166 -15.05 -7.67 8.10
CA LEU A 166 -14.39 -8.94 8.36
C LEU A 166 -14.11 -9.17 9.85
N ALA A 167 -13.68 -8.13 10.57
CA ALA A 167 -13.46 -8.21 12.02
C ALA A 167 -14.74 -8.49 12.82
N GLY A 168 -15.91 -8.17 12.27
CA GLY A 168 -17.21 -8.43 12.88
C GLY A 168 -17.78 -9.83 12.62
N LEU A 169 -17.24 -10.57 11.64
CA LEU A 169 -17.76 -11.90 11.27
C LEU A 169 -17.38 -13.01 12.25
N GLY A 170 -16.41 -12.79 13.14
CA GLY A 170 -15.92 -13.80 14.08
C GLY A 170 -15.20 -14.97 13.37
N ASN A 171 -14.30 -15.64 14.08
CA ASN A 171 -13.77 -16.93 13.60
C ASN A 171 -14.79 -18.00 14.00
N SER A 172 -15.84 -18.21 13.22
CA SER A 172 -16.75 -19.33 13.45
C SER A 172 -15.98 -20.64 13.23
N PRO A 173 -15.86 -21.52 14.25
CA PRO A 173 -15.16 -22.78 14.11
C PRO A 173 -16.15 -23.83 13.58
N SER A 174 -16.43 -23.82 12.28
CA SER A 174 -16.97 -24.98 11.54
C SER A 174 -17.40 -24.55 10.14
N GLY A 175 -16.84 -25.21 9.13
CA GLY A 175 -17.47 -25.26 7.81
C GLY A 175 -18.83 -25.95 7.95
N THR A 176 -19.90 -25.17 7.81
CA THR A 176 -21.21 -25.54 7.25
C THR A 176 -22.13 -24.34 7.45
N ASN A 177 -22.21 -23.48 6.45
CA ASN A 177 -23.47 -22.91 5.95
C ASN A 177 -23.17 -21.98 4.79
N GLY A 178 -23.76 -22.30 3.64
CA GLY A 178 -23.56 -21.65 2.34
C GLY A 178 -24.15 -20.25 2.26
N SER A 179 -23.66 -19.32 3.08
CA SER A 179 -23.77 -17.90 2.76
C SER A 179 -22.63 -17.55 1.82
N THR A 180 -22.92 -17.55 0.52
CA THR A 180 -22.05 -17.03 -0.52
C THR A 180 -21.49 -15.68 -0.07
N PRO A 181 -20.15 -15.46 -0.08
CA PRO A 181 -19.62 -14.13 0.13
C PRO A 181 -20.26 -13.24 -0.94
N THR A 182 -20.94 -12.17 -0.52
CA THR A 182 -21.46 -11.18 -1.46
C THR A 182 -20.32 -10.75 -2.35
N ALA A 183 -20.40 -11.11 -3.63
CA ALA A 183 -19.42 -10.74 -4.65
C ALA A 183 -19.08 -9.26 -4.48
N CYS A 184 -17.78 -8.94 -4.46
CA CYS A 184 -17.34 -7.56 -4.53
C CYS A 184 -18.04 -6.91 -5.73
N ARG A 185 -18.97 -5.97 -5.46
CA ARG A 185 -19.60 -5.21 -6.54
C ARG A 185 -18.48 -4.53 -7.33
N PRO A 186 -18.47 -4.64 -8.67
CA PRO A 186 -17.48 -3.95 -9.48
C PRO A 186 -17.55 -2.45 -9.21
N TRP A 187 -16.38 -1.81 -9.31
CA TRP A 187 -16.25 -0.36 -9.24
C TRP A 187 -17.19 0.30 -10.26
N PRO A 188 -18.04 1.27 -9.87
CA PRO A 188 -18.87 1.97 -10.84
C PRO A 188 -17.96 2.72 -11.82
N ALA A 189 -18.14 2.49 -13.11
CA ALA A 189 -17.45 3.25 -14.15
C ALA A 189 -17.66 4.76 -13.91
N PRO A 190 -16.62 5.60 -14.10
CA PRO A 190 -16.79 7.04 -13.98
C PRO A 190 -17.86 7.50 -14.98
N ARG A 191 -18.90 8.18 -14.47
CA ARG A 191 -19.90 8.80 -15.33
C ARG A 191 -19.20 9.85 -16.18
N ALA A 192 -19.43 9.83 -17.49
CA ALA A 192 -19.03 10.89 -18.39
C ALA A 192 -19.49 12.24 -17.83
N ALA A 193 -18.59 13.21 -17.78
CA ALA A 193 -18.84 14.53 -17.22
C ALA A 193 -19.94 15.24 -18.03
N GLY A 194 -21.16 15.30 -17.48
CA GLY A 194 -22.21 16.16 -17.97
C GLY A 194 -21.89 17.62 -17.66
N THR A 195 -22.03 18.49 -18.65
CA THR A 195 -21.88 19.95 -18.56
C THR A 195 -23.03 20.55 -17.76
N GLY A 196 -22.91 20.56 -16.43
CA GLY A 196 -23.79 21.30 -15.51
C GLY A 196 -23.02 22.39 -14.76
N PRO A 197 -23.69 23.47 -14.30
CA PRO A 197 -23.03 24.63 -13.70
C PRO A 197 -22.31 24.26 -12.40
N ARG A 198 -21.04 24.69 -12.29
CA ARG A 198 -20.15 24.47 -11.14
C ARG A 198 -20.64 25.24 -9.92
N THR A 199 -21.10 24.53 -8.89
CA THR A 199 -21.22 25.08 -7.54
C THR A 199 -19.88 24.98 -6.83
N THR A 200 -19.36 26.12 -6.38
CA THR A 200 -18.09 26.24 -5.67
C THR A 200 -18.24 25.68 -4.25
N SER A 201 -17.65 24.50 -4.00
CA SER A 201 -17.43 23.99 -2.65
C SER A 201 -16.12 24.57 -2.08
N PRO A 202 -16.04 24.83 -0.77
CA PRO A 202 -14.82 25.35 -0.15
C PRO A 202 -13.67 24.35 -0.34
N GLY A 203 -12.51 24.86 -0.76
CA GLY A 203 -11.34 24.04 -1.07
C GLY A 203 -10.85 23.24 0.15
N PRO A 204 -10.24 22.05 -0.06
CA PRO A 204 -9.72 21.26 1.03
C PRO A 204 -8.55 22.01 1.69
N GLY A 205 -8.55 22.05 3.02
CA GLY A 205 -7.44 22.61 3.80
C GLY A 205 -6.10 22.01 3.39
N ALA A 206 -5.06 22.86 3.42
CA ALA A 206 -3.71 22.51 3.00
C ALA A 206 -3.21 21.21 3.64
N ALA A 207 -2.53 20.37 2.86
CA ALA A 207 -1.82 19.22 3.39
C ALA A 207 -0.77 19.70 4.42
N PRO A 208 -0.57 18.99 5.54
CA PRO A 208 0.44 19.37 6.52
C PRO A 208 1.82 19.40 5.86
N ALA A 209 2.57 20.47 6.11
CA ALA A 209 3.94 20.59 5.62
C ALA A 209 4.84 19.57 6.34
N CYS A 210 5.51 18.71 5.57
CA CYS A 210 6.43 17.72 6.11
C CYS A 210 7.77 18.39 6.39
N THR A 211 8.07 18.61 7.67
CA THR A 211 9.34 19.14 8.13
C THR A 211 10.17 18.03 8.76
N ARG A 212 11.49 18.00 8.51
CA ARG A 212 12.39 17.08 9.21
C ARG A 212 12.47 17.56 10.68
N SER A 213 12.06 16.73 11.63
CA SER A 213 12.41 16.99 13.04
C SER A 213 13.90 16.73 13.22
N ALA A 214 14.66 17.75 13.64
CA ALA A 214 16.05 17.59 14.04
C ALA A 214 16.12 16.73 15.31
N GLY A 215 16.35 15.44 15.18
CA GLY A 215 16.36 14.55 16.34
C GLY A 215 16.53 13.08 15.99
N SER A 216 17.71 12.72 15.50
CA SER A 216 18.21 11.35 15.66
C SER A 216 19.70 11.43 15.98
N PRO A 217 20.19 10.76 17.03
CA PRO A 217 21.59 10.84 17.43
C PRO A 217 22.46 10.21 16.33
N ARG A 218 23.52 10.92 15.94
CA ARG A 218 24.56 10.38 15.05
C ARG A 218 25.09 9.09 15.67
N ARG A 219 25.14 8.00 14.91
CA ARG A 219 25.95 6.83 15.28
C ARG A 219 27.41 7.29 15.44
N PRO A 220 28.13 6.85 16.48
CA PRO A 220 29.57 7.09 16.55
C PRO A 220 30.25 6.37 15.39
N ALA A 221 31.18 7.06 14.74
CA ALA A 221 31.99 6.54 13.66
C ALA A 221 32.82 5.35 14.12
N ASP A 222 33.00 4.38 13.22
CA ASP A 222 33.81 3.19 13.41
C ASP A 222 35.24 3.54 13.88
N SER A 223 35.65 2.98 15.01
CA SER A 223 37.06 2.88 15.37
C SER A 223 37.62 1.59 14.77
N ALA A 224 38.48 1.77 13.77
CA ALA A 224 39.37 0.74 13.28
C ALA A 224 40.36 0.31 14.38
N ALA A 225 40.49 -1.01 14.58
CA ALA A 225 41.68 -1.68 15.10
C ALA A 225 41.97 -2.80 14.08
N SER A 226 43.05 -2.70 13.30
CA SER A 226 44.39 -3.24 13.63
C SER A 226 44.34 -4.69 14.05
#